data_AF-A0A0A1DS38-F1
#
_entry.id   AF-A0A0A1DS38-F1
#
_cell.length_a   1.000
_cell.length_b   1.000
_cell.length_c   1.000
_cell.angle_alpha   90.00
_cell.angle_beta   90.00
_cell.angle_gamma   90.00
#
_symmetry.space_group_name_H-M   'P 1'
#
loop_
_entity.id
_entity.type
_entity.pdbx_description
1 polymer ?
#
loop_
_entity_poly.entity_id
_entity_poly.type
_entity_poly.pdbx_seq_one_letter_code
_entity_poly.pdbx_strand_id
1 'polypeptide(L)'
;MRHRTGAGSGDAFRCVGCRLGVPVVAPGTAHRNHCPSCLASRHVDGRVPGDRASPCGGRMVAVSLSTRPDGEWQLVHQCTACGVLKLNRVAGDDNALALVRLAVRPLADRGLGRRALREL
;
A
#
# COMPACT_ATOMS: atom_id res chain seq x y z
N MET A 1 38.15 7.93 -15.63
CA MET A 1 37.06 6.92 -15.59
C MET A 1 36.60 6.77 -14.15
N ARG A 2 35.38 7.23 -13.81
CA ARG A 2 34.80 7.10 -12.46
C ARG A 2 33.86 5.88 -12.47
N HIS A 3 34.21 4.83 -11.73
CA HIS A 3 33.34 3.69 -11.52
C HIS A 3 32.20 4.07 -10.56
N ARG A 4 30.96 4.09 -11.08
CA ARG A 4 29.72 4.06 -10.28
C ARG A 4 29.66 2.72 -9.55
N THR A 5 29.82 2.72 -8.23
CA THR A 5 29.47 1.58 -7.39
C THR A 5 27.96 1.62 -7.11
N GLY A 6 27.18 1.02 -8.00
CA GLY A 6 25.87 0.49 -7.66
C GLY A 6 26.04 -0.97 -7.23
N ALA A 7 25.79 -1.28 -5.96
CA ALA A 7 25.60 -2.65 -5.48
C ALA A 7 25.02 -2.66 -4.05
N GLY A 8 23.84 -3.27 -3.86
CA GLY A 8 23.48 -4.04 -2.66
C GLY A 8 22.43 -3.51 -1.68
N SER A 9 21.13 -3.82 -1.90
CA SER A 9 20.20 -4.41 -0.90
C SER A 9 18.82 -4.71 -1.51
N GLY A 10 18.76 -5.50 -2.60
CA GLY A 10 17.51 -5.75 -3.35
C GLY A 10 16.38 -6.43 -2.57
N ASP A 11 16.65 -6.93 -1.37
CA ASP A 11 15.74 -7.78 -0.59
C ASP A 11 14.88 -7.01 0.42
N ALA A 12 15.10 -5.71 0.60
CA ALA A 12 14.33 -4.89 1.53
C ALA A 12 14.24 -3.41 1.11
N PHE A 13 13.21 -2.71 1.59
CA PHE A 13 13.09 -1.25 1.47
C PHE A 13 12.80 -0.61 2.84
N ARG A 14 13.15 0.68 2.97
CA ARG A 14 12.80 1.47 4.16
C ARG A 14 11.42 2.11 3.98
N CYS A 15 10.49 1.82 4.88
CA CYS A 15 9.13 2.35 4.81
C CYS A 15 9.11 3.89 4.88
N VAL A 16 8.36 4.54 3.98
CA VAL A 16 8.16 5.99 3.98
C VAL A 16 7.18 6.48 5.06
N GLY A 17 6.41 5.58 5.66
CA GLY A 17 5.46 5.89 6.75
C GLY A 17 6.08 5.75 8.14
N CYS A 18 6.60 4.58 8.47
CA CYS A 18 7.10 4.26 9.83
C CYS A 18 8.61 4.06 9.92
N ARG A 19 9.35 4.16 8.80
CA ARG A 19 10.82 4.01 8.71
C ARG A 19 11.41 2.64 9.03
N LEU A 20 10.58 1.62 9.31
CA LEU A 20 11.00 0.23 9.44
C LEU A 20 11.63 -0.29 8.13
N GLY A 21 12.60 -1.20 8.25
CA GLY A 21 13.08 -2.03 7.14
C GLY A 21 12.05 -3.12 6.84
N VAL A 22 11.68 -3.27 5.57
CA VAL A 22 10.62 -4.18 5.12
C VAL A 22 11.18 -5.09 4.04
N PRO A 23 11.16 -6.43 4.23
CA PRO A 23 11.52 -7.37 3.18
C PRO A 23 10.62 -7.22 1.95
N VAL A 24 11.19 -7.29 0.75
CA VAL A 24 10.42 -7.28 -0.51
C VAL A 24 9.76 -8.63 -0.78
N VAL A 25 10.33 -9.72 -0.25
CA VAL A 25 9.76 -11.06 -0.34
C VAL A 25 8.76 -11.23 0.79
N ALA A 26 7.55 -11.66 0.45
CA ALA A 26 6.51 -11.93 1.41
C ALA A 26 5.61 -13.09 0.93
N PRO A 27 5.04 -13.90 1.84
CA PRO A 27 4.09 -14.94 1.47
C PRO A 27 2.89 -14.34 0.72
N GLY A 28 2.44 -15.00 -0.35
CA GLY A 28 1.25 -14.60 -1.10
C GLY A 28 1.44 -13.45 -2.10
N THR A 29 2.63 -12.82 -2.19
CA THR A 29 2.89 -11.78 -3.21
C THR A 29 4.31 -11.79 -3.75
N ALA A 30 4.46 -11.70 -5.07
CA ALA A 30 5.76 -11.56 -5.74
C ALA A 30 6.27 -10.10 -5.76
N HIS A 31 5.38 -9.13 -5.49
CA HIS A 31 5.67 -7.70 -5.67
C HIS A 31 5.15 -6.90 -4.48
N ARG A 32 5.71 -7.15 -3.29
CA ARG A 32 5.40 -6.31 -2.13
C ARG A 32 5.75 -4.85 -2.43
N ASN A 33 4.82 -3.97 -2.11
CA ASN A 33 5.01 -2.55 -2.28
C ASN A 33 4.53 -1.71 -1.09
N HIS A 34 4.15 -2.34 0.02
CA HIS A 34 3.71 -1.67 1.23
C HIS A 34 4.35 -2.31 2.48
N CYS A 35 4.37 -1.55 3.57
CA CYS A 35 4.88 -2.04 4.85
C CYS A 35 3.82 -2.90 5.57
N PRO A 36 4.15 -4.12 6.07
CA PRO A 36 3.19 -4.94 6.78
C PRO A 36 2.66 -4.29 8.06
N SER A 37 3.49 -3.47 8.72
CA SER A 37 3.15 -2.89 10.02
C SER A 37 2.22 -1.67 9.93
N CYS A 38 2.43 -0.79 8.94
CA CYS A 38 1.68 0.46 8.82
C CYS A 38 0.90 0.61 7.51
N LEU A 39 0.99 -0.40 6.62
CA LEU A 39 0.31 -0.47 5.33
C LEU A 39 0.61 0.71 4.40
N ALA A 40 1.68 1.48 4.65
CA ALA A 40 2.07 2.58 3.77
C ALA A 40 2.91 2.04 2.61
N SER A 41 2.65 2.59 1.42
CA SER A 41 3.35 2.28 0.19
C SER A 41 4.06 3.52 -0.37
N ARG A 42 4.79 3.35 -1.48
CA ARG A 42 5.40 4.42 -2.26
C ARG A 42 4.93 4.28 -3.71
N HIS A 43 4.54 5.39 -4.34
CA HIS A 43 4.08 5.39 -5.72
C HIS A 43 5.28 5.28 -6.67
N VAL A 44 5.70 4.04 -6.89
CA VAL A 44 6.80 3.69 -7.78
C VAL A 44 6.33 2.92 -8.99
N ASP A 45 5.18 2.24 -8.94
CA ASP A 45 4.63 1.53 -10.10
C ASP A 45 3.83 2.48 -11.00
N GLY A 46 4.12 2.42 -12.30
CA GLY A 46 3.47 3.15 -13.37
C GLY A 46 2.16 2.49 -13.80
N ARG A 47 2.10 1.96 -15.02
CA ARG A 47 0.88 1.32 -15.55
C ARG A 47 0.81 -0.15 -15.15
N VAL A 48 1.95 -0.84 -15.13
CA VAL A 48 2.04 -2.26 -14.87
C VAL A 48 2.48 -2.47 -13.41
N PRO A 49 1.77 -3.27 -12.61
CA PRO A 49 2.20 -3.58 -11.24
C PRO A 49 3.63 -4.13 -11.22
N GLY A 50 4.48 -3.58 -10.34
CA GLY A 50 5.89 -3.96 -10.23
C GLY A 50 6.85 -3.37 -11.27
N ASP A 51 6.38 -2.58 -12.26
CA ASP A 51 7.26 -1.98 -13.29
C ASP A 51 8.25 -0.93 -12.74
N ARG A 52 7.99 -0.43 -11.52
CA ARG A 52 8.76 0.65 -10.87
C ARG A 52 9.01 1.88 -11.78
N ALA A 53 8.08 2.16 -12.70
CA ALA A 53 8.23 3.18 -13.75
C ALA A 53 7.57 4.54 -13.42
N SER A 54 6.96 4.71 -12.25
CA SER A 54 6.32 5.97 -11.86
C SER A 54 7.34 7.02 -11.42
N PRO A 55 7.33 8.23 -12.01
CA PRO A 55 8.21 9.32 -11.60
C PRO A 55 7.72 10.02 -10.31
N CYS A 56 6.52 9.70 -9.82
CA CYS A 56 5.89 10.41 -8.70
C CYS A 56 6.65 10.20 -7.38
N GLY A 57 6.93 8.93 -7.03
CA GLY A 57 7.66 8.59 -5.81
C GLY A 57 6.97 8.98 -4.50
N GLY A 58 5.74 9.48 -4.55
CA GLY A 58 4.98 9.98 -3.40
C GLY A 58 4.58 8.87 -2.42
N ARG A 59 4.32 9.25 -1.16
CA ARG A 59 3.77 8.33 -0.17
C ARG A 59 2.37 7.91 -0.59
N MET A 60 2.06 6.63 -0.46
CA MET A 60 0.71 6.13 -0.61
C MET A 60 0.20 5.63 0.73
N VAL A 61 -1.02 6.03 1.07
CA VAL A 61 -1.72 5.60 2.29
C VAL A 61 -2.78 4.58 1.93
N ALA A 62 -2.93 3.54 2.75
CA ALA A 62 -4.05 2.61 2.62
C ALA A 62 -5.35 3.32 3.07
N VAL A 63 -6.28 3.48 2.14
CA VAL A 63 -7.54 4.21 2.37
C VAL A 63 -8.75 3.29 2.49
N SER A 64 -8.67 2.10 1.91
CA SER A 64 -9.73 1.09 1.98
C SER A 64 -9.19 -0.31 1.67
N LEU A 65 -10.06 -1.31 1.73
CA LEU A 65 -9.86 -2.65 1.23
C LEU A 65 -10.87 -2.95 0.11
N SER A 66 -10.49 -3.83 -0.81
CA SER A 66 -11.40 -4.49 -1.74
C SER A 66 -11.18 -5.99 -1.69
N THR A 67 -12.19 -6.76 -2.08
CA THR A 67 -12.11 -8.22 -2.22
C THR A 67 -12.17 -8.60 -3.69
N ARG A 68 -11.38 -9.61 -4.06
CA ARG A 68 -11.52 -10.30 -5.34
C ARG A 68 -12.67 -11.33 -5.26
N PRO A 69 -13.16 -11.85 -6.40
CA PRO A 69 -14.18 -12.89 -6.42
C PRO A 69 -13.81 -14.18 -5.67
N ASP A 70 -12.51 -14.48 -5.58
CA ASP A 70 -11.96 -15.62 -4.84
C ASP A 70 -11.80 -15.36 -3.32
N GLY A 71 -12.22 -14.19 -2.84
CA GLY A 71 -12.13 -13.81 -1.44
C GLY A 71 -10.81 -13.16 -1.03
N GLU A 72 -9.83 -13.05 -1.93
CA GLU A 72 -8.54 -12.43 -1.61
C GLU A 72 -8.67 -10.93 -1.37
N TRP A 73 -8.05 -10.45 -0.30
CA TRP A 73 -8.06 -9.03 0.08
C TRP A 73 -7.01 -8.23 -0.69
N GLN A 74 -7.38 -7.01 -1.06
CA GLN A 74 -6.49 -6.03 -1.66
C GLN A 74 -6.58 -4.70 -0.92
N LEU A 75 -5.44 -4.09 -0.67
CA LEU A 75 -5.34 -2.72 -0.18
C LEU A 75 -5.60 -1.74 -1.31
N VAL A 76 -6.55 -0.84 -1.10
CA VAL A 76 -6.73 0.36 -1.90
C VAL A 76 -5.80 1.43 -1.35
N HIS A 77 -4.79 1.79 -2.13
CA HIS A 77 -3.84 2.83 -1.77
C HIS A 77 -4.10 4.10 -2.56
N GLN A 78 -4.07 5.25 -1.87
CA GLN A 78 -4.11 6.57 -2.50
C GLN A 78 -2.76 7.26 -2.38
N CYS A 79 -2.23 7.76 -3.49
CA CYS A 79 -1.03 8.60 -3.47
C CYS A 79 -1.37 9.98 -2.90
N THR A 80 -0.66 10.41 -1.85
CA THR A 80 -0.87 11.71 -1.23
C THR A 80 -0.33 12.87 -2.07
N ALA A 81 0.47 12.59 -3.12
CA ALA A 81 1.07 13.60 -3.99
C ALA A 81 0.27 13.84 -5.27
N CYS A 82 -0.29 12.78 -5.89
CA CYS A 82 -1.01 12.89 -7.17
C CYS A 82 -2.44 12.34 -7.15
N GLY A 83 -2.92 11.84 -6.02
CA GLY A 83 -4.30 11.37 -5.85
C GLY A 83 -4.64 10.01 -6.48
N VAL A 84 -3.75 9.41 -7.29
CA VAL A 84 -4.02 8.13 -7.96
C VAL A 84 -4.32 7.00 -6.97
N LEU A 85 -5.26 6.13 -7.34
CA LEU A 85 -5.60 4.91 -6.61
C LEU A 85 -4.92 3.70 -7.24
N LYS A 86 -4.39 2.80 -6.40
CA LYS A 86 -3.82 1.50 -6.82
C LYS A 86 -4.27 0.39 -5.89
N LEU A 87 -4.51 -0.78 -6.47
CA LEU A 87 -4.83 -2.01 -5.75
C LEU A 87 -3.57 -2.85 -5.55
N ASN A 88 -3.31 -3.25 -4.31
CA ASN A 88 -2.16 -4.08 -3.96
C ASN A 88 -2.66 -5.28 -3.17
N ARG A 89 -2.21 -6.49 -3.54
CA ARG A 89 -2.57 -7.70 -2.80
C ARG A 89 -2.05 -7.60 -1.36
N VAL A 90 -2.85 -8.04 -0.39
CA VAL A 90 -2.42 -8.24 0.99
C VAL A 90 -1.41 -9.40 1.03
N ALA A 91 -0.30 -9.21 1.73
CA ALA A 91 0.69 -10.25 1.95
C ALA A 91 0.38 -11.05 3.23
N GLY A 92 0.88 -12.29 3.31
CA GLY A 92 0.58 -13.19 4.43
C GLY A 92 1.14 -12.76 5.79
N ASP A 93 2.10 -11.82 5.81
CA ASP A 93 2.69 -11.23 7.02
C ASP A 93 2.20 -9.80 7.29
N ASP A 94 1.17 -9.32 6.58
CA ASP A 94 0.56 -8.03 6.89
C ASP A 94 -0.12 -8.04 8.26
N ASN A 95 -0.07 -6.92 8.98
CA ASN A 95 -0.63 -6.83 10.31
C ASN A 95 -2.17 -6.95 10.27
N ALA A 96 -2.69 -8.09 10.72
CA ALA A 96 -4.12 -8.40 10.74
C ALA A 96 -4.95 -7.34 11.47
N LEU A 97 -4.46 -6.78 12.58
CA LEU A 97 -5.18 -5.73 13.31
C LEU A 97 -5.26 -4.44 12.48
N ALA A 98 -4.21 -4.09 11.74
CA ALA A 98 -4.23 -2.92 10.86
C ALA A 98 -5.23 -3.13 9.70
N LEU A 99 -5.27 -4.32 9.12
CA LEU A 99 -6.22 -4.69 8.06
C LEU A 99 -7.68 -4.63 8.56
N VAL A 100 -7.98 -5.25 9.70
CA VAL A 100 -9.33 -5.25 10.27
C VAL A 100 -9.76 -3.83 10.64
N ARG A 101 -8.87 -3.02 11.24
CA ARG A 101 -9.15 -1.59 11.53
C ARG A 101 -9.49 -0.81 10.27
N LEU A 102 -8.82 -1.10 9.15
CA LEU A 102 -9.12 -0.48 7.86
C LEU A 102 -10.49 -0.93 7.34
N ALA A 103 -10.80 -2.23 7.42
CA ALA A 103 -12.07 -2.81 6.98
C ALA A 103 -13.28 -2.23 7.72
N VAL A 104 -13.17 -2.07 9.04
CA VAL A 104 -14.29 -1.60 9.89
C VAL A 104 -14.34 -0.08 10.04
N ARG A 105 -13.39 0.66 9.45
CA ARG A 105 -13.32 2.12 9.57
C ARG A 105 -14.64 2.81 9.20
N PRO A 106 -15.35 2.43 8.13
CA PRO A 106 -16.65 3.05 7.81
C PRO A 106 -17.71 2.84 8.90
N LEU A 107 -17.66 1.71 9.60
CA LEU A 107 -18.62 1.38 10.68
C LEU A 107 -18.28 2.10 11.99
N ALA A 108 -17.01 2.40 12.22
CA ALA A 108 -16.55 3.16 13.38
C ALA A 108 -16.77 4.68 13.23
N ASP A 109 -16.95 5.17 12.01
CA ASP A 109 -17.14 6.59 11.73
C ASP A 109 -18.59 7.02 12.00
N ARG A 110 -18.80 7.60 13.19
CA ARG A 110 -20.09 8.14 13.65
C ARG A 110 -20.63 9.28 12.77
N GLY A 111 -19.81 9.85 11.89
CA GLY A 111 -20.20 10.93 10.98
C GLY A 111 -20.49 10.46 9.54
N LEU A 112 -20.10 9.24 9.16
CA LEU A 112 -20.22 8.77 7.78
C LEU A 112 -21.68 8.70 7.33
N GLY A 113 -22.56 8.11 8.15
CA GLY A 113 -24.00 8.08 7.86
C GLY A 113 -24.61 9.47 7.73
N ARG A 114 -24.14 10.44 8.54
CA ARG A 114 -24.61 11.83 8.47
C ARG A 114 -24.08 12.60 7.27
N ARG A 115 -22.98 12.19 6.64
CA ARG A 115 -22.45 12.81 5.42
C ARG A 115 -23.06 12.17 4.18
N ALA A 116 -23.12 10.84 4.12
CA ALA A 116 -23.75 10.11 3.03
C ALA A 116 -25.22 10.48 2.83
N LEU A 117 -25.97 10.69 3.92
CA LEU A 117 -27.38 11.13 3.86
C LEU A 117 -27.58 12.62 3.52
N ARG A 118 -26.53 13.45 3.54
CA ARG A 118 -26.62 14.88 3.16
C ARG A 118 -26.27 15.12 1.68
N GLU A 119 -25.66 14.13 1.04
CA GLU A 119 -25.28 14.17 -0.38
C GLU A 119 -26.30 13.45 -1.28
N LEU A 120 -27.42 12.98 -0.69
CA LEU A 120 -28.62 12.51 -1.38
C LEU A 120 -29.70 13.60 -1.33
#